data_AF-A0A7S1AFY8-F1
#
_entry.id   AF-A0A7S1AFY8-F1
#
_cell.length_a   1.000
_cell.length_b   1.000
_cell.length_c   1.000
_cell.angle_alpha   90.00
_cell.angle_beta   90.00
_cell.angle_gamma   90.00
#
_symmetry.space_group_name_H-M   'P 1'
#
loop_
_entity.id
_entity.type
_entity.pdbx_description
1 polymer ?
#
loop_
_entity_poly.entity_id
_entity_poly.type
_entity_poly.pdbx_seq_one_letter_code
_entity_poly.pdbx_strand_id
1 'polypeptide(L)'
;MFLATIILKIDLFVRSKQLRIVTFTLPIGTVLTCVSVSMWSVGGFNLYAPVPSLDVALVSVLGHMLWIFVLAYEARPIKDHPLGLPSNFRAVRYLDVFGWTADSETRKEVVKNEKGQLVSEAVTEAKRIRRDIERILHAHDAQLNDEENEKLMKAATMITKAIRNDSDIKQMIWLLMEKQTENSMKKQFFVHVPSELAQHEHPRNGRVVNLPLLAADTSSLLVQVSLNEPLTRNSSLGISEVDDDEDVSPRGASLRLPYGLPKLPGSRYSDFDMPWRYFRQTAVLVFTCWGVTFIILSLFRLGAITEAPIKPVNTTLPHKPFRLSAFSCNKFLLALADGFEVHAAGRPSSHEDFDHMDGNSYFSLMLAEEIPFQWRSLAITDCEEAACSSLLLLDPSGHAVEERSTHLGSVRTRWTIHPDFTTPLLMISSLPPTVAKELCLRKSPKLQSATPGPGEHWGLMSATAVGELVAFCPRGGHLEPVRAGVDVPRLHVEVIGLQVDSHGVLWTALSSSAGPAELKAWSLNGTLRGTWALPKRRQWVPGMCELSRGVVLADSGGSTSGGAPQLWHVQPQLLGPTDERQSSVTETLSRVM
;
A
#
# COMPACT_ATOMS: atom_id res chain seq x y z
N MET A 1 -3.63 -18.80 -11.81
CA MET A 1 -4.79 -18.99 -10.90
C MET A 1 -4.98 -20.43 -10.46
N PHE A 2 -5.17 -21.39 -11.38
CA PHE A 2 -5.41 -22.81 -11.04
C PHE A 2 -4.37 -23.40 -10.05
N LEU A 3 -3.09 -23.17 -10.29
CA LEU A 3 -2.00 -23.62 -9.41
C LEU A 3 -2.06 -22.98 -8.01
N ALA A 4 -2.34 -21.68 -7.92
CA ALA A 4 -2.46 -20.97 -6.65
C ALA A 4 -3.66 -21.47 -5.83
N THR A 5 -4.79 -21.76 -6.47
CA THR A 5 -5.97 -22.36 -5.83
C THR A 5 -5.68 -23.77 -5.33
N ILE A 6 -4.88 -24.56 -6.08
CA ILE A 6 -4.44 -25.89 -5.66
C ILE A 6 -3.52 -25.79 -4.44
N ILE A 7 -2.53 -24.90 -4.45
CA ILE A 7 -1.61 -24.68 -3.33
C ILE A 7 -2.38 -24.18 -2.10
N LEU A 8 -3.27 -23.20 -2.24
CA LEU A 8 -4.15 -22.73 -1.15
C LEU A 8 -5.01 -23.85 -0.56
N LYS A 9 -5.54 -24.73 -1.41
CA LYS A 9 -6.35 -25.86 -0.96
C LYS A 9 -5.51 -26.91 -0.22
N ILE A 10 -4.27 -27.12 -0.64
CA ILE A 10 -3.35 -28.10 -0.06
C ILE A 10 -2.74 -27.56 1.25
N ASP A 11 -2.32 -26.30 1.28
CA ASP A 11 -1.57 -25.71 2.40
C ASP A 11 -2.46 -25.16 3.53
N LEU A 12 -3.67 -24.69 3.21
CA LEU A 12 -4.52 -23.95 4.16
C LEU A 12 -5.83 -24.69 4.53
N PHE A 13 -6.05 -25.90 4.00
CA PHE A 13 -7.19 -26.78 4.35
C PHE A 13 -8.57 -26.09 4.31
N VAL A 14 -8.73 -25.21 3.33
CA VAL A 14 -9.87 -24.28 3.21
C VAL A 14 -11.15 -25.03 2.75
N ARG A 15 -12.31 -24.77 3.37
CA ARG A 15 -13.60 -25.40 2.97
C ARG A 15 -13.98 -25.04 1.53
N SER A 16 -14.78 -25.87 0.87
CA SER A 16 -15.23 -25.62 -0.53
C SER A 16 -15.88 -24.25 -0.73
N LYS A 17 -16.67 -23.76 0.24
CA LYS A 17 -17.25 -22.40 0.22
C LYS A 17 -16.19 -21.32 0.32
N GLN A 18 -15.27 -21.46 1.26
CA GLN A 18 -14.16 -20.52 1.46
C GLN A 18 -13.21 -20.53 0.25
N LEU A 19 -12.99 -21.69 -0.37
CA LEU A 19 -12.20 -21.83 -1.60
C LEU A 19 -12.87 -21.10 -2.76
N ARG A 20 -14.20 -21.16 -2.88
CA ARG A 20 -14.93 -20.36 -3.89
C ARG A 20 -14.77 -18.87 -3.63
N ILE A 21 -14.85 -18.42 -2.37
CA ILE A 21 -14.63 -17.03 -1.99
C ILE A 21 -13.20 -16.60 -2.37
N VAL A 22 -12.18 -17.36 -1.95
CA VAL A 22 -10.77 -17.10 -2.29
C VAL A 22 -10.52 -17.08 -3.80
N THR A 23 -11.12 -18.03 -4.54
CA THR A 23 -10.98 -18.11 -6.01
C THR A 23 -11.63 -16.91 -6.70
N PHE A 24 -12.76 -16.44 -6.18
CA PHE A 24 -13.45 -15.25 -6.70
C PHE A 24 -12.71 -13.96 -6.37
N THR A 25 -12.13 -13.86 -5.17
CA THR A 25 -11.46 -12.63 -4.72
C THR A 25 -10.04 -12.47 -5.27
N LEU A 26 -9.34 -13.55 -5.61
CA LEU A 26 -7.99 -13.55 -6.22
C LEU A 26 -7.84 -12.65 -7.46
N PRO A 27 -8.71 -12.74 -8.50
CA PRO A 27 -8.62 -11.84 -9.65
C PRO A 27 -8.87 -10.38 -9.26
N ILE A 28 -9.82 -10.13 -8.35
CA ILE A 28 -10.13 -8.77 -7.87
C ILE A 28 -8.90 -8.15 -7.22
N GLY A 29 -8.24 -8.88 -6.31
CA GLY A 29 -7.00 -8.43 -5.68
C GLY A 29 -5.91 -8.11 -6.68
N THR A 30 -5.75 -8.95 -7.72
CA THR A 30 -4.74 -8.77 -8.79
C THR A 30 -5.03 -7.51 -9.62
N VAL A 31 -6.29 -7.30 -10.02
CA VAL A 31 -6.70 -6.10 -10.77
C VAL A 31 -6.46 -4.85 -9.93
N LEU A 32 -6.82 -4.86 -8.64
CA LEU A 32 -6.54 -3.75 -7.73
C LEU A 32 -5.03 -3.47 -7.62
N THR A 33 -4.20 -4.50 -7.52
CA THR A 33 -2.73 -4.32 -7.53
C THR A 33 -2.25 -3.71 -8.83
N CYS A 34 -2.71 -4.20 -10.00
CA CYS A 34 -2.35 -3.65 -11.30
C CYS A 34 -2.80 -2.20 -11.44
N VAL A 35 -4.00 -1.85 -10.99
CA VAL A 35 -4.50 -0.46 -10.99
C VAL A 35 -3.63 0.39 -10.07
N SER A 36 -3.39 -0.03 -8.83
CA SER A 36 -2.52 0.70 -7.89
C SER A 36 -1.11 0.93 -8.44
N VAL A 37 -0.49 -0.11 -9.02
CA VAL A 37 0.86 -0.03 -9.62
C VAL A 37 0.85 0.84 -10.89
N SER A 38 -0.17 0.73 -11.73
CA SER A 38 -0.31 1.58 -12.91
C SER A 38 -0.47 3.06 -12.55
N MET A 39 -1.24 3.36 -11.50
CA MET A 39 -1.37 4.73 -10.98
C MET A 39 -0.05 5.24 -10.41
N TRP A 40 0.72 4.36 -9.76
CA TRP A 40 2.09 4.67 -9.30
C TRP A 40 3.05 4.94 -10.46
N SER A 41 2.95 4.16 -11.54
CA SER A 41 3.79 4.25 -12.73
C SER A 41 3.45 5.47 -13.60
N VAL A 42 2.17 5.75 -13.81
CA VAL A 42 1.69 6.90 -14.61
C VAL A 42 2.05 8.22 -13.91
N GLY A 43 2.14 8.20 -12.58
CA GLY A 43 2.62 9.34 -11.79
C GLY A 43 4.11 9.62 -11.91
N GLY A 44 4.96 8.66 -12.33
CA GLY A 44 6.40 8.86 -12.52
C GLY A 44 7.10 9.64 -11.40
N PHE A 45 6.76 9.40 -10.12
CA PHE A 45 7.17 10.23 -8.95
C PHE A 45 6.99 11.75 -9.10
N ASN A 46 6.36 12.23 -10.16
CA ASN A 46 5.89 13.59 -10.26
C ASN A 46 4.75 13.70 -9.25
N LEU A 47 4.86 14.64 -8.32
CA LEU A 47 3.93 14.91 -7.22
C LEU A 47 2.47 15.27 -7.67
N TYR A 48 2.09 14.99 -8.91
CA TYR A 48 1.00 15.64 -9.66
C TYR A 48 0.11 14.70 -10.45
N ALA A 49 -0.17 13.53 -9.90
CA ALA A 49 -1.30 12.79 -10.39
C ALA A 49 -2.57 13.64 -10.12
N PRO A 50 -3.40 13.97 -11.12
CA PRO A 50 -4.60 14.80 -10.91
C PRO A 50 -5.46 14.20 -9.80
N VAL A 51 -6.07 15.00 -8.92
CA VAL A 51 -6.88 14.55 -7.76
C VAL A 51 -7.74 13.29 -8.01
N PRO A 52 -8.49 13.15 -9.13
CA PRO A 52 -9.24 11.93 -9.41
C PRO A 52 -8.39 10.65 -9.49
N SER A 53 -7.14 10.73 -9.95
CA SER A 53 -6.21 9.58 -9.97
C SER A 53 -5.73 9.18 -8.57
N LEU A 54 -5.62 10.14 -7.64
CA LEU A 54 -5.23 9.87 -6.26
C LEU A 54 -6.39 9.27 -5.45
N ASP A 55 -7.63 9.70 -5.71
CA ASP A 55 -8.82 9.06 -5.15
C ASP A 55 -8.95 7.59 -5.60
N VAL A 56 -8.75 7.33 -6.90
CA VAL A 56 -8.74 5.96 -7.44
C VAL A 56 -7.61 5.14 -6.81
N ALA A 57 -6.41 5.71 -6.64
CA ALA A 57 -5.30 5.04 -5.98
C ALA A 57 -5.62 4.70 -4.51
N LEU A 58 -6.19 5.64 -3.73
CA LEU A 58 -6.58 5.42 -2.34
C LEU A 58 -7.65 4.32 -2.23
N VAL A 59 -8.69 4.36 -3.08
CA VAL A 59 -9.73 3.32 -3.12
C VAL A 59 -9.13 1.97 -3.49
N SER A 60 -8.20 1.93 -4.44
CA SER A 60 -7.53 0.70 -4.85
C SER A 60 -6.67 0.11 -3.72
N VAL A 61 -5.91 0.95 -2.99
CA VAL A 61 -5.12 0.52 -1.82
C VAL A 61 -6.03 0.00 -0.70
N LEU A 62 -7.11 0.71 -0.37
CA LEU A 62 -8.08 0.26 0.63
C LEU A 62 -8.74 -1.06 0.23
N GLY A 63 -9.13 -1.20 -1.04
CA GLY A 63 -9.68 -2.43 -1.58
C GLY A 63 -8.70 -3.59 -1.47
N HIS A 64 -7.41 -3.36 -1.70
CA HIS A 64 -6.37 -4.38 -1.58
C HIS A 64 -6.10 -4.76 -0.12
N MET A 65 -6.10 -3.80 0.82
CA MET A 65 -6.03 -4.07 2.25
C MET A 65 -7.22 -4.92 2.74
N LEU A 66 -8.44 -4.56 2.30
CA LEU A 66 -9.65 -5.32 2.61
C LEU A 66 -9.57 -6.74 2.06
N TRP A 67 -9.04 -6.90 0.84
CA TRP A 67 -8.83 -8.19 0.21
C TRP A 67 -7.87 -9.08 1.02
N ILE A 68 -6.71 -8.56 1.44
CA ILE A 68 -5.76 -9.30 2.29
C ILE A 68 -6.40 -9.69 3.61
N PHE A 69 -7.20 -8.80 4.20
CA PHE A 69 -7.92 -9.08 5.44
C PHE A 69 -8.91 -10.22 5.27
N VAL A 70 -9.70 -10.23 4.19
CA VAL A 70 -10.64 -11.32 3.88
C VAL A 70 -9.90 -12.64 3.66
N LEU A 71 -8.78 -12.63 2.93
CA LEU A 71 -7.95 -13.82 2.74
C LEU A 71 -7.40 -14.36 4.06
N ALA A 72 -6.88 -13.49 4.93
CA ALA A 72 -6.41 -13.86 6.25
C ALA A 72 -7.55 -14.29 7.21
N TYR A 73 -8.76 -13.80 7.00
CA TYR A 73 -9.90 -14.25 7.80
C TYR A 73 -10.35 -15.66 7.37
N GLU A 74 -10.47 -15.89 6.07
CA GLU A 74 -11.00 -17.13 5.50
C GLU A 74 -9.99 -18.29 5.54
N ALA A 75 -8.69 -18.00 5.51
CA ALA A 75 -7.63 -19.01 5.57
C ALA A 75 -7.34 -19.55 6.98
N ARG A 76 -8.13 -19.15 8.01
CA ARG A 76 -7.95 -19.64 9.37
C ARG A 76 -8.20 -21.16 9.44
N PRO A 77 -7.27 -21.94 10.03
CA PRO A 77 -7.46 -23.37 10.21
C PRO A 77 -8.63 -23.61 11.18
N ILE A 78 -9.48 -24.57 10.82
CA ILE A 78 -10.60 -25.00 11.67
C ILE A 78 -10.03 -25.95 12.72
N LYS A 79 -10.16 -25.58 14.01
CA LYS A 79 -9.56 -26.33 15.12
C LYS A 79 -10.15 -27.74 15.33
N ASP A 80 -11.35 -28.01 14.79
CA ASP A 80 -12.14 -29.19 15.16
C ASP A 80 -12.33 -30.21 14.02
N HIS A 81 -11.69 -30.05 12.87
CA HIS A 81 -11.79 -31.02 11.77
C HIS A 81 -10.46 -31.74 11.53
N PRO A 82 -10.42 -33.10 11.56
CA PRO A 82 -9.28 -33.83 11.04
C PRO A 82 -9.07 -33.45 9.57
N LEU A 83 -7.80 -33.28 9.19
CA LEU A 83 -7.36 -32.75 7.90
C LEU A 83 -8.14 -33.40 6.75
N GLY A 84 -9.11 -32.66 6.19
CA GLY A 84 -9.98 -33.10 5.10
C GLY A 84 -9.27 -33.07 3.75
N LEU A 85 -8.03 -33.58 3.70
CA LEU A 85 -7.37 -33.84 2.43
C LEU A 85 -8.15 -34.93 1.69
N PRO A 86 -8.34 -34.82 0.37
CA PRO A 86 -8.93 -35.89 -0.40
C PRO A 86 -7.95 -37.08 -0.40
N SER A 87 -8.12 -37.99 0.56
CA SER A 87 -7.33 -39.21 0.74
C SER A 87 -7.39 -40.15 -0.47
N ASN A 88 -8.29 -39.87 -1.40
CA ASN A 88 -8.42 -40.52 -2.70
C ASN A 88 -7.23 -40.24 -3.64
N PHE A 89 -6.45 -39.18 -3.40
CA PHE A 89 -5.25 -38.89 -4.21
C PHE A 89 -4.03 -39.62 -3.65
N ARG A 90 -3.51 -40.58 -4.42
CA ARG A 90 -2.33 -41.40 -4.08
C ARG A 90 -1.11 -40.56 -3.70
N ALA A 91 -0.87 -39.44 -4.38
CA ALA A 91 0.23 -38.53 -4.10
C ALA A 91 0.18 -37.92 -2.68
N VAL A 92 -1.03 -37.66 -2.16
CA VAL A 92 -1.20 -37.14 -0.80
C VAL A 92 -0.86 -38.20 0.24
N ARG A 93 -1.16 -39.48 -0.03
CA ARG A 93 -0.72 -40.60 0.80
C ARG A 93 0.80 -40.81 0.77
N TYR A 94 1.46 -40.55 -0.36
CA TYR A 94 2.92 -40.65 -0.46
C TYR A 94 3.65 -39.46 0.21
N LEU A 95 3.02 -38.28 0.23
CA LEU A 95 3.51 -37.12 0.95
C LEU A 95 3.27 -37.20 2.46
N ASP A 96 2.33 -38.05 2.89
CA ASP A 96 2.07 -38.33 4.30
C ASP A 96 3.10 -39.29 4.92
N VAL A 97 4.38 -38.99 4.73
CA VAL A 97 5.53 -39.71 5.30
C VAL A 97 5.45 -39.73 6.84
N PHE A 98 4.68 -38.81 7.43
CA PHE A 98 4.55 -38.62 8.87
C PHE A 98 3.22 -39.12 9.48
N GLY A 99 2.35 -39.77 8.70
CA GLY A 99 1.11 -40.40 9.19
C GLY A 99 0.07 -39.42 9.75
N TRP A 100 0.02 -38.19 9.22
CA TRP A 100 -0.93 -37.13 9.52
C TRP A 100 -2.37 -37.46 9.10
N THR A 101 -2.56 -38.33 8.12
CA THR A 101 -3.86 -38.72 7.56
C THR A 101 -4.39 -40.05 8.09
N ALA A 102 -3.66 -40.70 9.01
CA ALA A 102 -4.16 -41.91 9.67
C ALA A 102 -5.48 -41.60 10.39
N ASP A 103 -6.52 -42.34 10.02
CA ASP A 103 -7.89 -42.08 10.45
C ASP A 103 -7.96 -41.98 11.98
N SER A 104 -8.73 -41.03 12.49
CA SER A 104 -8.79 -40.75 13.93
C SER A 104 -9.24 -41.98 14.74
N GLU A 105 -10.00 -42.88 14.11
CA GLU A 105 -10.38 -44.18 14.66
C GLU A 105 -9.19 -45.14 14.73
N THR A 106 -8.41 -45.30 13.66
CA THR A 106 -7.20 -46.14 13.66
C THR A 106 -6.18 -45.66 14.69
N ARG A 107 -6.03 -44.34 14.89
CA ARG A 107 -5.12 -43.78 15.89
C ARG A 107 -5.64 -44.00 17.32
N LYS A 108 -6.97 -43.97 17.54
CA LYS A 108 -7.59 -44.32 18.83
C LYS A 108 -7.46 -45.81 19.14
N GLU A 109 -7.61 -46.69 18.15
CA GLU A 109 -7.44 -48.13 18.32
C GLU A 109 -5.99 -48.52 18.60
N VAL A 110 -5.01 -47.93 17.92
CA VAL A 110 -3.58 -48.20 18.17
C VAL A 110 -3.17 -47.74 19.57
N VAL A 111 -3.59 -46.55 20.00
CA VAL A 111 -3.31 -46.05 21.37
C VAL A 111 -4.03 -46.88 22.44
N LYS A 112 -5.23 -47.41 22.14
CA LYS A 112 -5.95 -48.32 23.04
C LYS A 112 -5.21 -49.66 23.16
N ASN A 113 -4.69 -50.19 22.06
CA ASN A 113 -3.91 -51.44 22.05
C ASN A 113 -2.55 -51.29 22.74
N GLU A 114 -1.84 -50.18 22.57
CA GLU A 114 -0.54 -49.95 23.21
C GLU A 114 -0.67 -49.76 24.73
N LYS A 115 -1.70 -49.04 25.19
CA LYS A 115 -2.01 -48.92 26.62
C LYS A 115 -2.40 -50.25 27.24
N GLY A 116 -3.22 -51.04 26.55
CA GLY A 116 -3.57 -52.40 26.97
C GLY A 116 -2.33 -53.31 27.07
N GLN A 117 -1.42 -53.20 26.12
CA GLN A 117 -0.16 -53.97 26.14
C GLN A 117 0.72 -53.57 27.35
N LEU A 118 0.93 -52.27 27.60
CA LEU A 118 1.70 -51.80 28.76
C LEU A 118 1.08 -52.24 30.09
N VAL A 119 -0.25 -52.21 30.21
CA VAL A 119 -0.96 -52.71 31.39
C VAL A 119 -0.73 -54.21 31.57
N SER A 120 -0.82 -55.00 30.49
CA SER A 120 -0.59 -56.44 30.54
C SER A 120 0.85 -56.80 30.93
N GLU A 121 1.84 -56.07 30.43
CA GLU A 121 3.26 -56.25 30.78
C GLU A 121 3.49 -55.89 32.26
N ALA A 122 2.91 -54.80 32.75
CA ALA A 122 2.99 -54.38 34.15
C ALA A 122 2.47 -55.45 35.12
N VAL A 123 1.29 -55.99 34.82
CA VAL A 123 0.64 -57.01 35.63
C VAL A 123 1.47 -58.29 35.62
N THR A 124 2.03 -58.66 34.48
CA THR A 124 2.85 -59.87 34.35
C THR A 124 4.13 -59.77 35.17
N GLU A 125 4.83 -58.64 35.10
CA GLU A 125 6.06 -58.42 35.87
C GLU A 125 5.77 -58.33 37.38
N ALA A 126 4.70 -57.64 37.77
CA ALA A 126 4.28 -57.58 39.18
C ALA A 126 3.93 -58.97 39.74
N LYS A 127 3.24 -59.82 38.97
CA LYS A 127 2.96 -61.22 39.35
C LYS A 127 4.23 -62.06 39.45
N ARG A 128 5.24 -61.79 38.62
CA ARG A 128 6.54 -62.47 38.69
C ARG A 128 7.25 -62.11 39.99
N ILE A 129 7.44 -60.82 40.27
CA ILE A 129 8.12 -60.33 41.49
C ILE A 129 7.41 -60.85 42.74
N ARG A 130 6.08 -60.85 42.77
CA ARG A 130 5.32 -61.42 43.89
C ARG A 130 5.66 -62.89 44.14
N ARG A 131 5.71 -63.72 43.08
CA ARG A 131 6.06 -65.14 43.20
C ARG A 131 7.51 -65.36 43.65
N ASP A 132 8.40 -64.44 43.31
CA ASP A 132 9.78 -64.44 43.78
C ASP A 132 9.83 -64.13 45.28
N ILE A 133 9.09 -63.11 45.74
CA ILE A 133 8.96 -62.76 47.17
C ILE A 133 8.36 -63.93 47.97
N GLU A 134 7.27 -64.53 47.50
CA GLU A 134 6.62 -65.67 48.19
C GLU A 134 7.57 -66.87 48.30
N ARG A 135 8.42 -67.13 47.29
CA ARG A 135 9.44 -68.17 47.35
C ARG A 135 10.52 -67.87 48.39
N ILE A 136 11.01 -66.64 48.46
CA ILE A 136 12.01 -66.22 49.46
C ILE A 136 11.45 -66.40 50.87
N LEU A 137 10.21 -65.95 51.10
CA LEU A 137 9.54 -66.07 52.39
C LEU A 137 9.33 -67.53 52.81
N HIS A 138 8.92 -68.41 51.90
CA HIS A 138 8.74 -69.82 52.20
C HIS A 138 10.05 -70.58 52.43
N ALA A 139 11.12 -70.22 51.73
CA ALA A 139 12.41 -70.91 51.85
C ALA A 139 13.15 -70.58 53.16
N HIS A 140 12.96 -69.39 53.72
CA HIS A 140 13.84 -68.85 54.75
C HIS A 140 13.14 -68.12 55.92
N ASP A 141 11.98 -68.62 56.34
CA ASP A 141 11.25 -68.07 57.51
C ASP A 141 12.10 -68.04 58.80
N ALA A 142 13.19 -68.82 58.87
CA ALA A 142 14.11 -68.87 60.02
C ALA A 142 15.40 -68.03 59.88
N GLN A 143 15.69 -67.43 58.71
CA GLN A 143 16.98 -66.73 58.45
C GLN A 143 16.84 -65.25 58.10
N LEU A 144 15.67 -64.80 57.68
CA LEU A 144 15.42 -63.38 57.45
C LEU A 144 15.30 -62.66 58.80
N ASN A 145 15.85 -61.44 58.90
CA ASN A 145 15.54 -60.61 60.05
C ASN A 145 14.07 -60.17 59.98
N ASP A 146 13.45 -59.90 61.14
CA ASP A 146 12.03 -59.55 61.22
C ASP A 146 11.68 -58.31 60.35
N GLU A 147 12.63 -57.39 60.16
CA GLU A 147 12.47 -56.18 59.36
C GLU A 147 12.39 -56.46 57.85
N GLU A 148 13.22 -57.37 57.34
CA GLU A 148 13.22 -57.81 55.95
C GLU A 148 11.97 -58.61 55.62
N ASN A 149 11.56 -59.49 56.55
CA ASN A 149 10.31 -60.23 56.42
C ASN A 149 9.12 -59.28 56.34
N GLU A 150 9.04 -58.28 57.23
CA GLU A 150 7.99 -57.26 57.20
C GLU A 150 7.99 -56.46 55.88
N LYS A 151 9.16 -56.05 55.39
CA LYS A 151 9.30 -55.31 54.12
C LYS A 151 8.82 -56.13 52.92
N LEU A 152 9.23 -57.40 52.84
CA LEU A 152 8.85 -58.32 51.76
C LEU A 152 7.34 -58.61 51.79
N MET A 153 6.79 -58.90 52.97
CA MET A 153 5.35 -59.12 53.15
C MET A 153 4.52 -57.88 52.78
N LYS A 154 4.99 -56.70 53.17
CA LYS A 154 4.35 -55.42 52.82
C LYS A 154 4.40 -55.18 51.30
N ALA A 155 5.51 -55.47 50.64
CA ALA A 155 5.65 -55.35 49.19
C ALA A 155 4.73 -56.33 48.43
N ALA A 156 4.71 -57.61 48.82
CA ALA A 156 3.82 -58.62 48.22
C ALA A 156 2.34 -58.25 48.41
N THR A 157 1.98 -57.69 49.57
CA THR A 157 0.62 -57.20 49.85
C THR A 157 0.26 -55.99 48.98
N MET A 158 1.18 -55.03 48.81
CA MET A 158 0.95 -53.86 47.94
C MET A 158 0.77 -54.26 46.47
N ILE A 159 1.60 -55.16 45.96
CA ILE A 159 1.49 -55.70 44.59
C ILE A 159 0.14 -56.42 44.41
N THR A 160 -0.24 -57.25 45.38
CA THR A 160 -1.52 -57.98 45.34
C THR A 160 -2.71 -57.03 45.31
N LYS A 161 -2.67 -55.97 46.15
CA LYS A 161 -3.69 -54.92 46.16
C LYS A 161 -3.76 -54.15 44.85
N ALA A 162 -2.62 -53.84 44.23
CA ALA A 162 -2.57 -53.17 42.93
C ALA A 162 -3.16 -54.02 41.79
N ILE A 163 -2.99 -55.35 41.83
CA ILE A 163 -3.48 -56.27 40.78
C ILE A 163 -4.96 -56.64 40.98
N ARG A 164 -5.39 -56.94 42.22
CA ARG A 164 -6.70 -57.57 42.48
C ARG A 164 -7.88 -56.59 42.39
N ASN A 165 -7.61 -55.30 42.18
CA ASN A 165 -8.62 -54.24 42.10
C ASN A 165 -9.61 -54.31 43.27
N ASP A 166 -9.07 -54.32 44.49
CA ASP A 166 -9.87 -54.37 45.70
C ASP A 166 -10.52 -53.00 45.91
N SER A 167 -11.83 -52.91 45.65
CA SER A 167 -12.59 -51.65 45.57
C SER A 167 -12.61 -50.84 46.87
N ASP A 168 -12.20 -51.44 47.98
CA ASP A 168 -12.23 -50.83 49.32
C ASP A 168 -11.04 -49.90 49.60
N ILE A 169 -10.04 -49.85 48.72
CA ILE A 169 -8.88 -48.99 48.90
C ILE A 169 -9.09 -47.68 48.13
N LYS A 170 -9.48 -46.62 48.84
CA LYS A 170 -9.54 -45.22 48.31
C LYS A 170 -8.20 -44.68 47.79
N GLN A 171 -7.09 -45.41 47.96
CA GLN A 171 -5.76 -45.04 47.48
C GLN A 171 -5.47 -45.68 46.12
N MET A 172 -5.36 -44.86 45.06
CA MET A 172 -4.86 -45.32 43.75
C MET A 172 -3.40 -45.78 43.88
N ILE A 173 -3.15 -47.07 43.67
CA ILE A 173 -1.80 -47.63 43.63
C ILE A 173 -1.35 -47.72 42.17
N TRP A 174 -0.21 -47.13 41.86
CA TRP A 174 0.38 -47.11 40.52
C TRP A 174 1.62 -47.98 40.49
N LEU A 175 1.80 -48.73 39.40
CA LEU A 175 3.02 -49.50 39.15
C LEU A 175 3.95 -48.66 38.28
N LEU A 176 5.16 -48.40 38.75
CA LEU A 176 6.22 -47.81 37.93
C LEU A 176 6.96 -48.92 37.20
N MET A 177 7.02 -48.81 35.88
CA MET A 177 7.78 -49.67 34.99
C MET A 177 8.83 -48.89 34.22
N GLU A 178 9.91 -49.56 33.86
CA GLU A 178 10.86 -49.08 32.88
C GLU A 178 10.83 -49.98 31.65
N LYS A 179 10.58 -49.39 30.47
CA LYS A 179 10.67 -50.10 29.19
C LYS A 179 11.78 -49.50 28.35
N GLN A 180 12.63 -50.36 27.80
CA GLN A 180 13.64 -49.95 26.84
C GLN A 180 12.93 -49.67 25.51
N THR A 181 13.05 -48.45 25.02
CA THR A 181 12.54 -48.07 23.70
C THR A 181 13.47 -48.57 22.60
N GLU A 182 12.99 -48.60 21.35
CA GLU A 182 13.81 -48.99 20.18
C GLU A 182 15.13 -48.22 20.06
N ASN A 183 15.19 -47.00 20.61
CA ASN A 183 16.39 -46.16 20.64
C ASN A 183 17.33 -46.47 21.82
N SER A 184 17.16 -47.61 22.48
CA SER A 184 17.90 -48.01 23.70
C SER A 184 17.73 -47.07 24.91
N MET A 185 16.87 -46.05 24.84
CA MET A 185 16.55 -45.22 26.00
C MET A 185 15.50 -45.90 26.88
N LYS A 186 15.77 -45.99 28.18
CA LYS A 186 14.78 -46.43 29.17
C LYS A 186 13.76 -45.30 29.40
N LYS A 187 12.48 -45.59 29.19
CA LYS A 187 11.38 -44.69 29.55
C LYS A 187 10.59 -45.26 30.71
N GLN A 188 10.20 -44.36 31.61
CA GLN A 188 9.38 -44.67 32.79
C GLN A 188 7.91 -44.51 32.46
N PHE A 189 7.11 -45.49 32.89
CA PHE A 189 5.66 -45.52 32.73
C PHE A 189 4.99 -45.79 34.08
N PHE A 190 3.95 -45.03 34.39
CA PHE A 190 3.10 -45.24 35.55
C PHE A 190 1.80 -45.89 35.09
N VAL A 191 1.53 -47.09 35.61
CA VAL A 191 0.41 -47.93 35.21
C VAL A 191 -0.56 -48.10 36.36
N HIS A 192 -1.81 -47.70 36.17
CA HIS A 192 -2.92 -47.98 37.07
C HIS A 192 -3.71 -49.15 36.50
N VAL A 193 -3.43 -50.34 37.02
CA VAL A 193 -3.99 -51.61 36.54
C VAL A 193 -5.53 -51.62 36.55
N PRO A 194 -6.23 -51.16 37.61
CA PRO A 194 -7.69 -51.19 37.66
C PRO A 194 -8.42 -50.43 36.55
N SER A 195 -7.84 -49.32 36.09
CA SER A 195 -8.48 -48.45 35.10
C SER A 195 -7.84 -48.58 33.72
N GLU A 196 -6.89 -49.52 33.56
CA GLU A 196 -6.09 -49.70 32.34
C GLU A 196 -5.43 -48.39 31.86
N LEU A 197 -5.07 -47.51 32.80
CA LEU A 197 -4.47 -46.22 32.48
C LEU A 197 -2.95 -46.31 32.58
N ALA A 198 -2.26 -45.98 31.49
CA ALA A 198 -0.82 -45.78 31.47
C ALA A 198 -0.49 -44.32 31.14
N GLN A 199 0.41 -43.71 31.90
CA GLN A 199 0.84 -42.33 31.71
C GLN A 199 2.35 -42.16 31.93
N HIS A 200 2.93 -41.12 31.32
CA HIS A 200 4.37 -40.82 31.40
C HIS A 200 4.71 -39.90 32.59
N GLU A 201 3.73 -39.15 33.08
CA GLU A 201 3.93 -38.23 34.20
C GLU A 201 3.63 -38.92 35.52
N HIS A 202 4.37 -38.55 36.57
CA HIS A 202 4.13 -39.06 37.91
C HIS A 202 2.71 -38.73 38.35
N PRO A 203 1.92 -39.72 38.83
CA PRO A 203 0.58 -39.47 39.31
C PRO A 203 0.62 -38.47 40.47
N ARG A 204 -0.21 -37.41 40.40
CA ARG A 204 -0.30 -36.39 41.46
C ARG A 204 -0.86 -36.97 42.77
N ASN A 205 -1.77 -37.93 42.65
CA ASN A 205 -2.44 -38.58 43.76
C ASN A 205 -2.29 -40.10 43.62
N GLY A 206 -1.50 -40.73 44.48
CA GLY A 206 -1.37 -42.17 44.51
C GLY A 206 -0.05 -42.63 45.11
N ARG A 207 -0.01 -43.87 45.59
CA ARG A 207 1.24 -44.52 45.99
C ARG A 207 1.82 -45.23 44.78
N VAL A 208 3.10 -45.02 44.51
CA VAL A 208 3.80 -45.67 43.39
C VAL A 208 4.64 -46.83 43.93
N VAL A 209 4.46 -48.01 43.34
CA VAL A 209 5.27 -49.20 43.59
C VAL A 209 6.29 -49.31 42.47
N ASN A 210 7.58 -49.15 42.81
CA ASN A 210 8.68 -49.19 41.84
C ASN A 210 9.07 -50.65 41.53
N LEU A 211 8.52 -51.21 40.45
CA LEU A 211 8.76 -52.60 40.09
C LEU A 211 10.23 -52.90 39.76
N PRO A 212 10.96 -52.06 38.98
CA PRO A 212 12.40 -52.26 38.76
C PRO A 212 13.22 -52.34 40.04
N LEU A 213 12.95 -51.47 41.02
CA LEU A 213 13.67 -51.48 42.29
C LEU A 213 13.37 -52.75 43.09
N LEU A 214 12.08 -53.11 43.19
CA LEU A 214 11.65 -54.35 43.84
C LEU A 214 12.21 -55.61 43.18
N ALA A 215 12.31 -55.64 41.86
CA ALA A 215 12.92 -56.73 41.10
C ALA A 215 14.42 -56.85 41.40
N ALA A 216 15.14 -55.73 41.49
CA ALA A 216 16.56 -55.72 41.84
C ALA A 216 16.79 -56.22 43.27
N ASP A 217 16.02 -55.72 44.24
CA ASP A 217 16.11 -56.12 45.64
C ASP A 217 15.84 -57.62 45.82
N THR A 218 14.75 -58.11 45.22
CA THR A 218 14.37 -59.54 45.28
C THR A 218 15.36 -60.44 44.56
N SER A 219 15.92 -60.00 43.42
CA SER A 219 16.95 -60.76 42.71
C SER A 219 18.24 -60.86 43.51
N SER A 220 18.65 -59.79 44.19
CA SER A 220 19.85 -59.79 45.03
C SER A 220 19.72 -60.76 46.21
N LEU A 221 18.55 -60.80 46.85
CA LEU A 221 18.21 -61.75 47.90
C LEU A 221 18.15 -63.18 47.38
N LEU A 222 17.54 -63.43 46.21
CA LEU A 222 17.51 -64.75 45.57
C LEU A 222 18.90 -65.30 45.26
N VAL A 223 19.85 -64.44 44.86
CA VAL A 223 21.24 -64.85 44.63
C VAL A 223 21.93 -65.22 45.95
N GLN A 224 21.71 -64.46 47.02
CA GLN A 224 22.23 -64.82 48.35
C GLN A 224 21.63 -66.13 48.87
N VAL A 225 20.34 -66.36 48.63
CA VAL A 225 19.63 -67.60 48.95
C VAL A 225 20.23 -68.79 48.19
N SER A 226 20.44 -68.64 46.87
CA SER A 226 21.01 -69.69 46.03
C SER A 226 22.47 -70.03 46.37
N LEU A 227 23.20 -69.12 47.04
CA LEU A 227 24.58 -69.32 47.49
C LEU A 227 24.66 -70.00 48.86
N ASN A 228 23.60 -69.96 49.68
CA ASN A 228 23.57 -70.53 51.03
C ASN A 228 22.87 -71.90 51.11
N GLU A 229 22.33 -72.42 50.01
CA GLU A 229 21.87 -73.80 49.95
C GLU A 229 23.07 -74.77 49.94
N PRO A 230 23.19 -75.69 50.92
CA PRO A 230 24.24 -76.71 50.88
C PRO A 230 23.99 -77.65 49.70
N LEU A 231 24.91 -77.61 48.73
CA LEU A 231 24.91 -78.40 47.50
C LEU A 231 24.83 -79.91 47.80
N THR A 232 23.62 -80.44 47.98
CA THR A 232 23.36 -81.86 48.20
C THR A 232 22.08 -82.31 47.50
N ARG A 233 22.11 -82.37 46.16
CA ARG A 233 21.60 -83.53 45.41
C ARG A 233 21.68 -83.31 43.89
N ASN A 234 22.27 -84.31 43.24
CA ASN A 234 22.18 -84.59 41.82
C ASN A 234 20.73 -84.47 41.32
N SER A 235 20.51 -83.60 40.34
CA SER A 235 19.35 -83.68 39.45
C SER A 235 19.85 -83.68 38.01
N SER A 236 19.57 -84.80 37.35
CA SER A 236 19.87 -85.11 35.97
C SER A 236 19.17 -84.15 35.01
N LEU A 237 19.93 -83.68 34.03
CA LEU A 237 19.47 -83.11 32.77
C LEU A 237 18.32 -83.95 32.19
N GLY A 238 17.12 -83.37 32.14
CA GLY A 238 16.02 -83.80 31.28
C GLY A 238 15.91 -82.80 30.14
N ILE A 239 16.55 -83.11 29.02
CA ILE A 239 16.29 -82.44 27.74
C ILE A 239 14.91 -82.93 27.29
N SER A 240 13.92 -82.04 27.35
CA SER A 240 12.64 -82.25 26.68
C SER A 240 12.73 -81.57 25.31
N GLU A 241 12.93 -82.38 24.28
CA GLU A 241 12.44 -82.08 22.93
C GLU A 241 10.95 -81.75 23.04
N VAL A 242 10.55 -80.62 22.45
CA VAL A 242 9.16 -80.33 22.12
C VAL A 242 9.18 -79.93 20.66
N ASP A 243 8.44 -80.72 19.89
CA ASP A 243 8.30 -80.73 18.46
C ASP A 243 7.88 -79.39 17.85
N ASP A 244 8.46 -79.18 16.66
CA ASP A 244 7.96 -78.33 15.59
C ASP A 244 6.53 -78.73 15.19
N ASP A 245 5.65 -77.73 15.07
CA ASP A 245 4.70 -77.55 13.95
C ASP A 245 3.57 -76.60 14.40
N GLU A 246 3.62 -75.34 13.95
CA GLU A 246 2.41 -74.67 13.46
C GLU A 246 2.75 -73.44 12.60
N ASP A 247 2.17 -73.46 11.40
CA ASP A 247 2.24 -72.48 10.32
C ASP A 247 2.08 -71.02 10.77
N VAL A 248 3.18 -70.26 10.76
CA VAL A 248 3.14 -68.79 10.77
C VAL A 248 3.30 -68.28 9.34
N SER A 249 2.16 -68.11 8.68
CA SER A 249 1.99 -67.29 7.48
C SER A 249 2.77 -65.96 7.57
N PRO A 250 3.48 -65.53 6.51
CA PRO A 250 4.18 -64.24 6.51
C PRO A 250 3.14 -63.11 6.43
N ARG A 251 2.53 -62.75 7.57
CA ARG A 251 1.83 -61.48 7.72
C ARG A 251 2.87 -60.39 7.46
N GLY A 252 2.67 -59.68 6.35
CA GLY A 252 3.56 -58.65 5.87
C GLY A 252 4.07 -57.78 7.00
N ALA A 253 5.38 -57.55 6.99
CA ALA A 253 6.03 -56.52 7.79
C ALA A 253 5.40 -55.17 7.43
N SER A 254 4.29 -54.86 8.10
CA SER A 254 3.77 -53.52 8.24
C SER A 254 4.85 -52.76 8.98
N LEU A 255 5.66 -52.02 8.22
CA LEU A 255 6.56 -51.00 8.73
C LEU A 255 5.70 -50.08 9.60
N ARG A 256 5.69 -50.32 10.91
CA ARG A 256 5.11 -49.41 11.89
C ARG A 256 6.01 -48.18 11.89
N LEU A 257 5.64 -47.20 11.08
CA LEU A 257 6.22 -45.87 11.14
C LEU A 257 6.05 -45.36 12.58
N PRO A 258 7.10 -44.82 13.22
CA PRO A 258 7.03 -44.33 14.59
C PRO A 258 5.93 -43.27 14.71
N TYR A 259 4.87 -43.60 15.45
CA TYR A 259 3.73 -42.71 15.65
C TYR A 259 4.08 -41.65 16.69
N GLY A 260 4.25 -40.42 16.20
CA GLY A 260 4.53 -39.26 17.02
C GLY A 260 5.74 -38.53 16.47
N LEU A 261 5.51 -37.55 15.59
CA LEU A 261 6.52 -36.57 15.29
C LEU A 261 7.00 -35.96 16.62
N PRO A 262 8.31 -35.99 16.91
CA PRO A 262 8.83 -35.25 18.03
C PRO A 262 8.45 -33.78 17.81
N LYS A 263 7.75 -33.17 18.76
CA LYS A 263 7.76 -31.70 18.89
C LYS A 263 9.22 -31.29 18.78
N LEU A 264 9.58 -30.42 17.84
CA LEU A 264 10.95 -29.90 17.78
C LEU A 264 11.35 -29.48 19.20
N PRO A 265 12.45 -30.01 19.76
CA PRO A 265 12.83 -29.71 21.13
C PRO A 265 12.98 -28.19 21.29
N GLY A 266 12.12 -27.59 22.12
CA GLY A 266 12.06 -26.14 22.35
C GLY A 266 10.93 -25.37 21.64
N SER A 267 10.19 -25.98 20.70
CA SER A 267 9.04 -25.32 20.08
C SER A 267 7.80 -25.40 20.98
N ARG A 268 7.23 -24.23 21.34
CA ARG A 268 5.93 -24.14 22.03
C ARG A 268 4.73 -24.42 21.11
N TYR A 269 4.94 -24.66 19.82
CA TYR A 269 3.90 -24.69 18.81
C TYR A 269 3.76 -26.06 18.13
N SER A 270 2.53 -26.39 17.74
CA SER A 270 2.24 -27.60 16.98
C SER A 270 2.66 -27.41 15.51
N ASP A 271 3.23 -28.44 14.90
CA ASP A 271 3.64 -28.39 13.48
C ASP A 271 2.45 -28.11 12.54
N PHE A 272 1.23 -28.43 12.98
CA PHE A 272 -0.03 -28.16 12.27
C PHE A 272 -0.34 -26.66 12.09
N ASP A 273 0.14 -25.81 13.00
CA ASP A 273 -0.11 -24.36 12.92
C ASP A 273 0.92 -23.63 12.07
N MET A 274 2.01 -24.29 11.67
CA MET A 274 3.17 -23.64 11.08
C MET A 274 2.85 -22.96 9.74
N PRO A 275 2.20 -23.61 8.75
CA PRO A 275 1.88 -22.99 7.46
C PRO A 275 0.94 -21.78 7.59
N TRP A 276 -0.10 -21.91 8.44
CA TRP A 276 -1.03 -20.83 8.73
C TRP A 276 -0.33 -19.63 9.38
N ARG A 277 0.62 -19.87 10.28
CA ARG A 277 1.38 -18.80 10.94
C ARG A 277 2.26 -18.04 9.97
N TYR A 278 2.97 -18.74 9.09
CA TYR A 278 3.75 -18.08 8.04
C TYR A 278 2.85 -17.26 7.12
N PHE A 279 1.75 -17.85 6.64
CA PHE A 279 0.78 -17.12 5.82
C PHE A 279 0.22 -15.89 6.55
N ARG A 280 -0.17 -16.02 7.82
CA ARG A 280 -0.65 -14.90 8.64
C ARG A 280 0.41 -13.83 8.82
N GLN A 281 1.66 -14.20 9.08
CA GLN A 281 2.76 -13.24 9.22
C GLN A 281 3.02 -12.49 7.91
N THR A 282 3.05 -13.19 6.78
CA THR A 282 3.17 -12.58 5.46
C THR A 282 1.97 -11.67 5.16
N ALA A 283 0.74 -12.11 5.43
CA ALA A 283 -0.46 -11.31 5.22
C ALA A 283 -0.44 -10.03 6.08
N VAL A 284 -0.02 -10.13 7.35
CA VAL A 284 0.15 -8.95 8.23
C VAL A 284 1.23 -8.02 7.66
N LEU A 285 2.38 -8.54 7.23
CA LEU A 285 3.45 -7.73 6.62
C LEU A 285 2.94 -6.98 5.39
N VAL A 286 2.30 -7.68 4.44
CA VAL A 286 1.78 -7.08 3.22
C VAL A 286 0.68 -6.05 3.55
N PHE A 287 -0.21 -6.35 4.49
CA PHE A 287 -1.20 -5.38 4.98
C PHE A 287 -0.55 -4.14 5.58
N THR A 288 0.51 -4.29 6.38
CA THR A 288 1.24 -3.14 6.94
C THR A 288 1.94 -2.31 5.87
N CYS A 289 2.54 -2.94 4.85
CA CYS A 289 3.13 -2.22 3.72
C CYS A 289 2.08 -1.35 3.00
N TRP A 290 0.92 -1.92 2.67
CA TRP A 290 -0.16 -1.16 2.05
C TRP A 290 -0.77 -0.11 2.97
N GLY A 291 -0.82 -0.36 4.28
CA GLY A 291 -1.22 0.64 5.27
C GLY A 291 -0.27 1.84 5.29
N VAL A 292 1.04 1.61 5.23
CA VAL A 292 2.04 2.68 5.09
C VAL A 292 1.86 3.43 3.78
N THR A 293 1.66 2.72 2.65
CA THR A 293 1.36 3.35 1.36
C THR A 293 0.10 4.22 1.42
N PHE A 294 -0.97 3.75 2.07
CA PHE A 294 -2.20 4.50 2.27
C PHE A 294 -1.97 5.78 3.07
N ILE A 295 -1.20 5.70 4.16
CA ILE A 295 -0.84 6.86 4.98
C ILE A 295 -0.04 7.87 4.15
N ILE A 296 0.97 7.41 3.41
CA ILE A 296 1.77 8.26 2.53
C ILE A 296 0.86 8.95 1.51
N LEU A 297 0.04 8.22 0.76
CA LEU A 297 -0.87 8.82 -0.23
C LEU A 297 -1.88 9.79 0.40
N SER A 298 -2.35 9.51 1.62
CA SER A 298 -3.24 10.41 2.36
C SER A 298 -2.54 11.68 2.80
N LEU A 299 -1.30 11.59 3.28
CA LEU A 299 -0.47 12.75 3.62
C LEU A 299 -0.12 13.56 2.38
N PHE A 300 0.18 12.90 1.25
CA PHE A 300 0.36 13.55 -0.03
C PHE A 300 -0.92 14.26 -0.49
N ARG A 301 -2.11 13.68 -0.30
CA ARG A 301 -3.38 14.36 -0.57
C ARG A 301 -3.53 15.61 0.28
N LEU A 302 -3.28 15.49 1.58
CA LEU A 302 -3.35 16.60 2.53
C LEU A 302 -2.34 17.70 2.19
N GLY A 303 -1.15 17.34 1.70
CA GLY A 303 -0.12 18.28 1.25
C GLY A 303 -0.30 18.80 -0.19
N ALA A 304 -0.98 18.06 -1.06
CA ALA A 304 -1.29 18.49 -2.43
C ALA A 304 -2.41 19.53 -2.46
N ILE A 305 -3.25 19.58 -1.42
CA ILE A 305 -4.09 20.75 -1.10
C ILE A 305 -3.25 21.72 -0.27
N THR A 306 -2.05 22.06 -0.74
CA THR A 306 -1.38 23.26 -0.26
C THR A 306 -2.05 24.42 -0.98
N GLU A 307 -2.81 25.22 -0.23
CA GLU A 307 -3.14 26.57 -0.67
C GLU A 307 -1.81 27.20 -1.11
N ALA A 308 -1.73 27.63 -2.37
CA ALA A 308 -0.55 28.37 -2.80
C ALA A 308 -0.37 29.53 -1.82
N PRO A 309 0.87 29.88 -1.43
CA PRO A 309 1.09 31.13 -0.71
C PRO A 309 0.51 32.26 -1.56
N ILE A 310 -0.62 32.80 -1.09
CA ILE A 310 -1.40 33.83 -1.74
C ILE A 310 -1.36 35.03 -0.81
N LYS A 311 -0.76 36.12 -1.29
CA LYS A 311 -0.62 37.36 -0.53
C LYS A 311 -1.27 38.51 -1.29
N PRO A 312 -2.09 39.35 -0.62
CA PRO A 312 -2.50 40.60 -1.22
C PRO A 312 -1.27 41.49 -1.41
N VAL A 313 -1.27 42.25 -2.48
CA VAL A 313 -0.21 43.22 -2.78
C VAL A 313 -0.77 44.60 -2.48
N ASN A 314 0.00 45.38 -1.72
CA ASN A 314 -0.30 46.79 -1.52
C ASN A 314 -0.02 47.54 -2.82
N THR A 315 -1.09 48.02 -3.45
CA THR A 315 -0.98 48.87 -4.64
C THR A 315 -1.79 50.14 -4.46
N THR A 316 -1.18 51.28 -4.75
CA THR A 316 -1.90 52.55 -4.86
C THR A 316 -2.64 52.60 -6.19
N LEU A 317 -3.96 52.79 -6.18
CA LEU A 317 -4.74 52.94 -7.41
C LEU A 317 -4.38 54.25 -8.13
N PRO A 318 -4.50 54.32 -9.47
CA PRO A 318 -4.17 55.52 -10.23
C PRO A 318 -4.93 56.77 -9.77
N HIS A 319 -6.21 56.61 -9.42
CA HIS A 319 -7.05 57.68 -8.88
C HIS A 319 -8.18 57.12 -8.00
N LYS A 320 -8.87 58.01 -7.28
CA LYS A 320 -10.14 57.71 -6.60
C LYS A 320 -11.25 58.45 -7.35
N PRO A 321 -12.28 57.81 -7.92
CA PRO A 321 -12.63 56.38 -7.96
C PRO A 321 -12.00 55.64 -9.16
N PHE A 322 -11.51 54.41 -8.96
CA PHE A 322 -10.98 53.56 -10.03
C PHE A 322 -11.66 52.18 -10.00
N ARG A 323 -12.26 51.75 -11.10
CA ARG A 323 -12.98 50.48 -11.20
C ARG A 323 -12.22 49.51 -12.09
N LEU A 324 -11.34 48.72 -11.48
CA LEU A 324 -10.51 47.76 -12.21
C LEU A 324 -11.37 46.75 -12.99
N SER A 325 -11.15 46.71 -14.31
CA SER A 325 -11.93 45.96 -15.30
C SER A 325 -11.09 45.02 -16.16
N ALA A 326 -9.79 45.30 -16.30
CA ALA A 326 -8.82 44.40 -16.93
C ALA A 326 -7.41 44.63 -16.36
N PHE A 327 -6.57 43.61 -16.48
CA PHE A 327 -5.21 43.60 -15.95
C PHE A 327 -4.24 42.88 -16.92
N SER A 328 -3.07 43.43 -17.17
CA SER A 328 -2.02 42.76 -17.95
C SER A 328 -0.65 43.28 -17.55
N CYS A 329 0.39 42.53 -17.89
CA CYS A 329 1.76 43.02 -17.80
C CYS A 329 2.61 42.51 -18.95
N ASN A 330 3.78 43.12 -19.12
CA ASN A 330 4.91 42.54 -19.84
C ASN A 330 6.14 42.55 -18.92
N LYS A 331 7.36 42.39 -19.45
CA LYS A 331 8.59 42.43 -18.66
C LYS A 331 8.84 43.76 -17.94
N PHE A 332 8.31 44.87 -18.44
CA PHE A 332 8.64 46.23 -17.98
C PHE A 332 7.48 46.99 -17.34
N LEU A 333 6.25 46.66 -17.71
CA LEU A 333 5.06 47.43 -17.35
C LEU A 333 3.99 46.53 -16.74
N LEU A 334 3.33 47.09 -15.73
CA LEU A 334 2.11 46.58 -15.12
C LEU A 334 0.98 47.52 -15.52
N ALA A 335 -0.05 47.02 -16.20
CA ALA A 335 -1.17 47.84 -16.65
C ALA A 335 -2.49 47.46 -15.97
N LEU A 336 -3.19 48.51 -15.53
CA LEU A 336 -4.51 48.47 -14.93
C LEU A 336 -5.47 49.24 -15.83
N ALA A 337 -6.64 48.66 -16.10
CA ALA A 337 -7.66 49.27 -16.93
C ALA A 337 -8.97 49.43 -16.18
N ASP A 338 -9.66 50.55 -16.38
CA ASP A 338 -11.00 50.79 -15.83
C ASP A 338 -12.14 50.68 -16.86
N GLY A 339 -11.78 50.31 -18.10
CA GLY A 339 -12.70 50.04 -19.21
C GLY A 339 -12.75 51.18 -20.23
N PHE A 340 -12.19 52.34 -19.88
CA PHE A 340 -12.01 53.49 -20.78
C PHE A 340 -10.59 54.05 -20.74
N GLU A 341 -9.85 53.86 -19.65
CA GLU A 341 -8.45 54.26 -19.54
C GLU A 341 -7.56 53.06 -19.24
N VAL A 342 -6.30 53.17 -19.66
CA VAL A 342 -5.25 52.22 -19.30
C VAL A 342 -4.14 52.98 -18.61
N HIS A 343 -3.86 52.60 -17.37
CA HIS A 343 -2.83 53.17 -16.54
C HIS A 343 -1.70 52.15 -16.39
N ALA A 344 -0.45 52.57 -16.53
CA ALA A 344 0.71 51.71 -16.41
C ALA A 344 1.64 52.18 -15.29
N ALA A 345 2.31 51.23 -14.66
CA ALA A 345 3.41 51.47 -13.74
C ALA A 345 4.60 50.59 -14.13
N GLY A 346 5.81 50.99 -13.72
CA GLY A 346 6.99 50.15 -13.85
C GLY A 346 6.79 48.82 -13.14
N ARG A 347 7.09 47.72 -13.82
CA ARG A 347 7.02 46.39 -13.25
C ARG A 347 8.20 46.17 -12.29
N PRO A 348 7.94 45.69 -11.07
CA PRO A 348 8.99 45.35 -10.11
C PRO A 348 9.83 44.18 -10.65
N SER A 349 11.15 44.33 -10.58
CA SER A 349 12.11 43.33 -11.04
C SER A 349 12.19 42.13 -10.13
N SER A 350 11.98 42.33 -8.82
CA SER A 350 12.12 41.30 -7.79
C SER A 350 10.83 41.14 -6.96
N HIS A 351 10.76 40.04 -6.20
CA HIS A 351 9.69 39.86 -5.21
C HIS A 351 9.74 40.90 -4.10
N GLU A 352 10.94 41.26 -3.65
CA GLU A 352 11.14 42.23 -2.57
C GLU A 352 10.66 43.62 -3.02
N ASP A 353 10.84 43.94 -4.30
CA ASP A 353 10.33 45.17 -4.90
C ASP A 353 8.79 45.21 -4.91
N PHE A 354 8.12 44.05 -4.95
CA PHE A 354 6.65 43.95 -4.95
C PHE A 354 6.06 44.33 -3.60
N ASP A 355 6.72 43.98 -2.50
CA ASP A 355 6.32 44.36 -1.14
C ASP A 355 6.56 45.87 -0.88
N HIS A 356 7.36 46.52 -1.72
CA HIS A 356 7.71 47.94 -1.66
C HIS A 356 7.12 48.78 -2.79
N MET A 357 6.05 48.31 -3.46
CA MET A 357 5.36 49.06 -4.51
C MET A 357 4.63 50.34 -4.02
N ASP A 358 4.67 50.61 -2.71
CA ASP A 358 4.18 51.84 -2.08
C ASP A 358 4.97 53.07 -2.58
N GLY A 359 4.54 53.62 -3.72
CA GLY A 359 5.15 54.82 -4.31
C GLY A 359 5.25 54.82 -5.84
N ASN A 360 4.95 53.70 -6.51
CA ASN A 360 4.93 53.70 -7.96
C ASN A 360 3.72 54.51 -8.46
N SER A 361 4.01 55.70 -8.98
CA SER A 361 3.02 56.53 -9.66
C SER A 361 2.62 55.84 -10.96
N TYR A 362 1.35 55.47 -11.06
CA TYR A 362 0.77 55.09 -12.34
C TYR A 362 0.75 56.31 -13.27
N PHE A 363 1.13 56.11 -14.53
CA PHE A 363 0.95 57.09 -15.60
C PHE A 363 -0.11 56.58 -16.57
N SER A 364 -0.84 57.49 -17.22
CA SER A 364 -1.80 57.10 -18.25
C SER A 364 -1.03 56.60 -19.47
N LEU A 365 -1.23 55.32 -19.80
CA LEU A 365 -0.76 54.71 -21.04
C LEU A 365 -1.74 54.99 -22.18
N MET A 366 -3.02 55.16 -21.85
CA MET A 366 -4.09 55.46 -22.79
C MET A 366 -5.22 56.22 -22.10
N LEU A 367 -5.63 57.34 -22.72
CA LEU A 367 -6.72 58.18 -22.24
C LEU A 367 -8.07 57.73 -22.83
N ALA A 368 -9.15 58.03 -22.11
CA ALA A 368 -10.51 57.68 -22.53
C ALA A 368 -10.91 58.25 -23.89
N GLU A 369 -10.43 59.45 -24.22
CA GLU A 369 -10.70 60.12 -25.50
C GLU A 369 -10.09 59.37 -26.70
N GLU A 370 -9.04 58.57 -26.47
CA GLU A 370 -8.38 57.83 -27.53
C GLU A 370 -9.12 56.53 -27.87
N ILE A 371 -10.07 56.10 -27.03
CA ILE A 371 -10.69 54.77 -27.15
C ILE A 371 -12.14 54.89 -27.66
N PRO A 372 -12.43 54.40 -28.88
CA PRO A 372 -13.76 54.53 -29.46
C PRO A 372 -14.76 53.48 -28.95
N PHE A 373 -14.35 52.50 -28.15
CA PHE A 373 -15.21 51.40 -27.69
C PHE A 373 -14.74 50.79 -26.36
N GLN A 374 -15.67 50.20 -25.61
CA GLN A 374 -15.33 49.38 -24.44
C GLN A 374 -14.70 48.05 -24.90
N TRP A 375 -13.46 47.78 -24.50
CA TRP A 375 -12.79 46.51 -24.82
C TRP A 375 -13.22 45.39 -23.89
N ARG A 376 -13.07 44.15 -24.35
CA ARG A 376 -13.39 42.94 -23.57
C ARG A 376 -12.21 42.45 -22.73
N SER A 377 -11.00 42.54 -23.28
CA SER A 377 -9.76 42.07 -22.68
C SER A 377 -8.60 42.90 -23.25
N LEU A 378 -7.51 43.00 -22.50
CA LEU A 378 -6.30 43.68 -22.95
C LEU A 378 -5.08 42.80 -22.71
N ALA A 379 -4.07 42.97 -23.55
CA ALA A 379 -2.75 42.38 -23.35
C ALA A 379 -1.67 43.42 -23.72
N ILE A 380 -0.48 43.30 -23.13
CA ILE A 380 0.69 44.10 -23.53
C ILE A 380 1.71 43.16 -24.14
N THR A 381 2.20 43.47 -25.34
CA THR A 381 3.25 42.68 -25.96
C THR A 381 4.56 42.82 -25.20
N ASP A 382 5.24 41.69 -25.05
CA ASP A 382 6.58 41.69 -24.51
C ASP A 382 7.60 41.98 -25.61
N CYS A 383 8.61 42.76 -25.27
CA CYS A 383 9.64 43.13 -26.23
C CYS A 383 11.00 43.24 -25.53
N GLU A 384 12.09 43.27 -26.30
CA GLU A 384 13.43 43.39 -25.73
C GLU A 384 13.66 44.76 -25.08
N GLU A 385 13.02 45.80 -25.65
CA GLU A 385 13.04 47.17 -25.13
C GLU A 385 11.63 47.59 -24.75
N ALA A 386 11.49 48.40 -23.68
CA ALA A 386 10.19 48.94 -23.28
C ALA A 386 9.51 49.71 -24.43
N ALA A 387 10.33 50.29 -25.31
CA ALA A 387 9.90 51.11 -26.42
C ALA A 387 9.15 50.36 -27.54
N CYS A 388 9.31 49.04 -27.64
CA CYS A 388 8.63 48.26 -28.67
C CYS A 388 7.39 47.53 -28.14
N SER A 389 6.98 47.82 -26.90
CA SER A 389 5.73 47.29 -26.37
C SER A 389 4.51 47.91 -27.06
N SER A 390 3.53 47.08 -27.36
CA SER A 390 2.25 47.47 -27.94
C SER A 390 1.12 47.01 -27.04
N LEU A 391 0.11 47.86 -26.90
CA LEU A 391 -1.13 47.50 -26.24
C LEU A 391 -2.06 46.82 -27.25
N LEU A 392 -2.54 45.64 -26.90
CA LEU A 392 -3.51 44.87 -27.65
C LEU A 392 -4.86 44.97 -26.95
N LEU A 393 -5.87 45.47 -27.66
CA LEU A 393 -7.24 45.63 -27.15
C LEU A 393 -8.16 44.68 -27.91
N LEU A 394 -8.78 43.73 -27.20
CA LEU A 394 -9.79 42.87 -27.77
C LEU A 394 -11.10 43.64 -27.91
N ASP A 395 -11.62 43.70 -29.13
CA ASP A 395 -12.87 44.39 -29.41
C ASP A 395 -14.07 43.74 -28.68
N PRO A 396 -15.16 44.49 -28.45
CA PRO A 396 -16.31 43.95 -27.72
C PRO A 396 -17.01 42.79 -28.44
N SER A 397 -16.80 42.61 -29.75
CA SER A 397 -17.32 41.46 -30.50
C SER A 397 -16.51 40.19 -30.24
N GLY A 398 -15.21 40.31 -29.96
CA GLY A 398 -14.27 39.20 -29.84
C GLY A 398 -13.72 38.72 -31.18
N HIS A 399 -13.91 39.48 -32.27
CA HIS A 399 -13.50 39.12 -33.64
C HIS A 399 -12.39 40.00 -34.21
N ALA A 400 -11.89 40.97 -33.44
CA ALA A 400 -10.73 41.75 -33.82
C ALA A 400 -9.91 42.17 -32.60
N VAL A 401 -8.60 42.29 -32.81
CA VAL A 401 -7.67 42.86 -31.84
C VAL A 401 -7.11 44.14 -32.43
N GLU A 402 -7.16 45.21 -31.66
CA GLU A 402 -6.55 46.48 -32.02
C GLU A 402 -5.20 46.61 -31.33
N GLU A 403 -4.15 46.76 -32.14
CA GLU A 403 -2.79 47.02 -31.70
C GLU A 403 -2.54 48.53 -31.71
N ARG A 404 -1.99 49.03 -30.61
CA ARG A 404 -1.54 50.41 -30.46
C ARG A 404 -0.13 50.41 -29.90
N SER A 405 0.76 51.15 -30.54
CA SER A 405 2.08 51.43 -29.96
C SER A 405 1.89 52.16 -28.62
N THR A 406 2.68 51.80 -27.61
CA THR A 406 2.68 52.49 -26.31
C THR A 406 3.35 53.87 -26.35
N HIS A 407 3.96 54.25 -27.48
CA HIS A 407 4.55 55.57 -27.69
C HIS A 407 3.58 56.60 -28.27
N LEU A 408 3.76 57.87 -27.86
CA LEU A 408 2.99 59.01 -28.34
C LEU A 408 3.06 59.14 -29.88
N GLY A 409 1.90 59.17 -30.53
CA GLY A 409 1.75 59.25 -31.99
C GLY A 409 1.31 57.95 -32.68
N SER A 410 0.62 57.07 -31.93
CA SER A 410 0.50 55.63 -32.20
C SER A 410 -0.14 55.27 -33.55
N VAL A 411 0.61 54.48 -34.33
CA VAL A 411 0.04 53.69 -35.43
C VAL A 411 -0.97 52.71 -34.82
N ARG A 412 -2.20 52.78 -35.33
CA ARG A 412 -3.29 51.87 -34.96
C ARG A 412 -3.40 50.81 -36.04
N THR A 413 -3.17 49.56 -35.66
CA THR A 413 -3.36 48.41 -36.55
C THR A 413 -4.53 47.58 -36.03
N ARG A 414 -5.52 47.31 -36.88
CA ARG A 414 -6.63 46.43 -36.54
C ARG A 414 -6.38 45.06 -37.16
N TRP A 415 -6.24 44.06 -36.32
CA TRP A 415 -6.06 42.67 -36.70
C TRP A 415 -7.38 41.93 -36.59
N THR A 416 -7.94 41.51 -37.73
CA THR A 416 -9.19 40.73 -37.72
C THR A 416 -8.89 39.25 -37.52
N ILE A 417 -9.71 38.54 -36.77
CA ILE A 417 -9.56 37.09 -36.67
C ILE A 417 -9.74 36.46 -38.07
N HIS A 418 -8.93 35.46 -38.40
CA HIS A 418 -9.01 34.80 -39.71
C HIS A 418 -10.46 34.33 -39.99
N PRO A 419 -11.02 34.55 -41.20
CA PRO A 419 -12.44 34.29 -41.50
C PRO A 419 -12.92 32.86 -41.19
N ASP A 420 -12.04 31.87 -41.31
CA ASP A 420 -12.34 30.47 -41.00
C ASP A 420 -12.55 30.21 -39.50
N PHE A 421 -12.15 31.13 -38.63
CA PHE A 421 -12.32 31.03 -37.19
C PHE A 421 -13.51 31.90 -36.74
N THR A 422 -14.68 31.28 -36.65
CA THR A 422 -15.95 31.97 -36.39
C THR A 422 -16.23 32.19 -34.90
N THR A 423 -15.45 31.60 -34.00
CA THR A 423 -15.72 31.69 -32.58
C THR A 423 -15.19 33.00 -31.99
N PRO A 424 -16.01 33.78 -31.24
CA PRO A 424 -15.52 34.99 -30.62
C PRO A 424 -14.53 34.69 -29.49
N LEU A 425 -13.50 35.52 -29.39
CA LEU A 425 -12.56 35.50 -28.28
C LEU A 425 -13.18 36.17 -27.04
N LEU A 426 -12.90 35.62 -25.87
CA LEU A 426 -13.25 36.20 -24.57
C LEU A 426 -12.08 36.91 -23.92
N MET A 427 -10.87 36.35 -24.08
CA MET A 427 -9.67 36.82 -23.40
C MET A 427 -8.46 36.66 -24.31
N ILE A 428 -7.50 37.57 -24.18
CA ILE A 428 -6.21 37.50 -24.86
C ILE A 428 -5.07 37.65 -23.84
N SER A 429 -3.93 37.08 -24.17
CA SER A 429 -2.67 37.21 -23.44
C SER A 429 -1.52 37.20 -24.45
N SER A 430 -0.51 38.04 -24.27
CA SER A 430 0.66 38.03 -25.15
C SER A 430 1.47 36.75 -24.91
N LEU A 431 1.92 36.14 -26.00
CA LEU A 431 2.94 35.10 -25.92
C LEU A 431 4.30 35.76 -25.64
N PRO A 432 5.14 35.15 -24.79
CA PRO A 432 6.54 35.56 -24.67
C PRO A 432 7.26 35.45 -26.02
N PRO A 433 8.27 36.29 -26.32
CA PRO A 433 8.90 36.33 -27.65
C PRO A 433 9.50 34.98 -28.06
N THR A 434 10.06 34.23 -27.10
CA THR A 434 10.60 32.88 -27.32
C THR A 434 9.53 31.89 -27.78
N VAL A 435 8.37 31.90 -27.12
CA VAL A 435 7.22 31.04 -27.43
C VAL A 435 6.54 31.47 -28.72
N ALA A 436 6.37 32.78 -28.94
CA ALA A 436 5.83 33.33 -30.17
C ALA A 436 6.70 32.94 -31.38
N LYS A 437 8.02 33.07 -31.27
CA LYS A 437 8.98 32.65 -32.29
C LYS A 437 8.83 31.16 -32.63
N GLU A 438 8.72 30.31 -31.63
CA GLU A 438 8.56 28.87 -31.83
C GLU A 438 7.23 28.52 -32.51
N LEU A 439 6.12 29.11 -32.05
CA LEU A 439 4.79 28.81 -32.58
C LEU A 439 4.56 29.43 -33.95
N CYS A 440 4.87 30.71 -34.13
CA CYS A 440 4.56 31.47 -35.34
C CYS A 440 5.55 31.21 -36.49
N LEU A 441 6.86 31.05 -36.23
CA LEU A 441 7.85 30.86 -37.31
C LEU A 441 8.03 29.40 -37.72
N ARG A 442 8.02 28.46 -36.76
CA ARG A 442 8.47 27.07 -37.02
C ARG A 442 7.45 26.23 -37.78
N LYS A 443 6.15 26.54 -37.67
CA LYS A 443 5.06 25.70 -38.20
C LYS A 443 4.55 26.07 -39.59
N SER A 444 5.03 27.16 -40.19
CA SER A 444 4.64 27.55 -41.54
C SER A 444 5.80 27.34 -42.52
N PRO A 445 5.97 26.13 -43.10
CA PRO A 445 7.03 25.86 -44.09
C PRO A 445 6.92 26.73 -45.35
N LYS A 446 5.75 27.35 -45.60
CA LYS A 446 5.55 28.34 -46.66
C LYS A 446 6.16 29.71 -46.37
N LEU A 447 6.75 29.91 -45.18
CA LEU A 447 7.15 31.23 -44.65
C LEU A 447 8.65 31.48 -44.60
N GLN A 448 9.52 30.53 -44.96
CA GLN A 448 10.97 30.75 -44.94
C GLN A 448 11.46 31.72 -46.05
N SER A 449 10.59 32.13 -46.99
CA SER A 449 10.98 32.95 -48.15
C SER A 449 10.46 34.40 -48.14
N ALA A 450 9.71 34.83 -47.12
CA ALA A 450 9.20 36.20 -47.04
C ALA A 450 9.99 37.01 -46.00
N THR A 451 10.46 38.18 -46.39
CA THR A 451 10.98 39.20 -45.47
C THR A 451 9.95 39.48 -44.37
N PRO A 452 10.36 39.56 -43.10
CA PRO A 452 9.43 39.70 -41.99
C PRO A 452 8.56 40.95 -42.18
N GLY A 453 7.25 40.73 -42.32
CA GLY A 453 6.29 41.81 -42.44
C GLY A 453 6.14 42.58 -41.12
N PRO A 454 5.64 43.84 -41.16
CA PRO A 454 5.25 44.55 -39.95
C PRO A 454 4.21 43.71 -39.17
N GLY A 455 4.50 43.44 -37.89
CA GLY A 455 3.64 42.64 -37.01
C GLY A 455 4.10 41.21 -36.72
N GLU A 456 5.05 40.63 -37.47
CA GLU A 456 5.47 39.22 -37.29
C GLU A 456 6.31 38.94 -36.01
N HIS A 457 6.36 39.88 -35.08
CA HIS A 457 7.24 39.84 -33.90
C HIS A 457 6.54 39.38 -32.61
N TRP A 458 5.21 39.26 -32.61
CA TRP A 458 4.43 38.84 -31.45
C TRP A 458 3.39 37.77 -31.83
N GLY A 459 2.86 37.09 -30.81
CA GLY A 459 1.72 36.21 -30.95
C GLY A 459 0.85 36.31 -29.69
N LEU A 460 -0.38 35.83 -29.76
CA LEU A 460 -1.31 35.86 -28.63
C LEU A 460 -1.83 34.47 -28.32
N MET A 461 -2.00 34.18 -27.03
CA MET A 461 -2.86 33.10 -26.56
C MET A 461 -4.24 33.69 -26.26
N SER A 462 -5.29 32.97 -26.62
CA SER A 462 -6.65 33.43 -26.37
C SER A 462 -7.51 32.33 -25.76
N ALA A 463 -8.52 32.75 -25.01
CA ALA A 463 -9.63 31.90 -24.61
C ALA A 463 -10.87 32.28 -25.42
N THR A 464 -11.53 31.30 -25.99
CA THR A 464 -12.71 31.48 -26.84
C THR A 464 -14.01 31.43 -26.03
N ALA A 465 -15.12 31.88 -26.61
CA ALA A 465 -16.46 31.74 -26.00
C ALA A 465 -16.88 30.28 -25.82
N VAL A 466 -16.16 29.39 -26.49
CA VAL A 466 -16.34 27.95 -26.45
C VAL A 466 -15.21 27.32 -25.59
N GLY A 467 -14.56 28.05 -24.69
CA GLY A 467 -13.60 27.48 -23.73
C GLY A 467 -12.36 26.79 -24.33
N GLU A 468 -12.13 26.93 -25.64
CA GLU A 468 -10.91 26.48 -26.30
C GLU A 468 -9.81 27.52 -26.11
N LEU A 469 -8.59 27.04 -25.85
CA LEU A 469 -7.40 27.88 -25.81
C LEU A 469 -6.65 27.80 -27.14
N VAL A 470 -6.56 28.93 -27.83
CA VAL A 470 -6.04 29.01 -29.20
C VAL A 470 -4.94 30.07 -29.28
N ALA A 471 -3.79 29.66 -29.82
CA ALA A 471 -2.70 30.56 -30.15
C ALA A 471 -2.90 31.16 -31.55
N PHE A 472 -2.79 32.48 -31.65
CA PHE A 472 -2.90 33.23 -32.89
C PHE A 472 -1.60 33.96 -33.21
N CYS A 473 -1.30 34.03 -34.50
CA CYS A 473 -0.16 34.77 -35.03
C CYS A 473 -0.64 35.82 -36.05
N PRO A 474 -0.15 37.07 -35.96
CA PRO A 474 -0.47 38.12 -36.92
C PRO A 474 0.11 37.81 -38.30
N ARG A 475 -0.73 37.82 -39.33
CA ARG A 475 -0.35 37.55 -40.72
C ARG A 475 -1.34 38.18 -41.71
N GLY A 476 -0.80 38.94 -42.67
CA GLY A 476 -1.60 39.52 -43.75
C GLY A 476 -2.76 40.42 -43.28
N GLY A 477 -2.63 41.10 -42.13
CA GLY A 477 -3.70 41.90 -41.52
C GLY A 477 -4.74 41.08 -40.75
N HIS A 478 -4.53 39.77 -40.62
CA HIS A 478 -5.38 38.85 -39.87
C HIS A 478 -4.62 38.20 -38.71
N LEU A 479 -5.36 37.65 -37.75
CA LEU A 479 -4.84 36.74 -36.75
C LEU A 479 -5.15 35.31 -37.19
N GLU A 480 -4.12 34.59 -37.66
CA GLU A 480 -4.22 33.20 -38.07
C GLU A 480 -4.08 32.27 -36.85
N PRO A 481 -4.99 31.30 -36.64
CA PRO A 481 -4.85 30.30 -35.58
C PRO A 481 -3.75 29.30 -35.94
N VAL A 482 -2.71 29.16 -35.11
CA VAL A 482 -1.56 28.28 -35.39
C VAL A 482 -1.57 27.00 -34.54
N ARG A 483 -2.29 27.02 -33.41
CA ARG A 483 -2.43 25.84 -32.54
C ARG A 483 -3.70 25.93 -31.70
N ALA A 484 -4.63 24.99 -31.88
CA ALA A 484 -5.68 24.68 -30.92
C ALA A 484 -5.13 23.59 -29.99
N GLY A 485 -4.86 23.91 -28.73
CA GLY A 485 -3.98 23.07 -27.91
C GLY A 485 -4.59 22.48 -26.65
N VAL A 486 -5.59 23.15 -26.05
CA VAL A 486 -6.14 22.74 -24.76
C VAL A 486 -7.64 23.01 -24.72
N ASP A 487 -8.42 21.94 -24.63
CA ASP A 487 -9.85 22.02 -24.35
C ASP A 487 -10.03 22.19 -22.83
N VAL A 488 -10.51 23.36 -22.40
CA VAL A 488 -10.94 23.52 -21.00
C VAL A 488 -12.36 22.96 -20.90
N PRO A 489 -12.60 21.95 -20.04
CA PRO A 489 -13.94 21.35 -19.91
C PRO A 489 -14.99 22.41 -19.54
N ARG A 490 -16.00 22.59 -20.41
CA ARG A 490 -16.93 23.74 -20.39
C ARG A 490 -18.01 23.76 -19.32
N LEU A 491 -18.21 22.69 -18.56
CA LEU A 491 -19.40 22.62 -17.70
C LEU A 491 -19.27 23.64 -16.55
N HIS A 492 -19.84 24.84 -16.76
CA HIS A 492 -20.02 25.91 -15.77
C HIS A 492 -18.72 26.60 -15.31
N VAL A 493 -17.78 26.80 -16.23
CA VAL A 493 -16.48 27.44 -15.95
C VAL A 493 -16.23 28.62 -16.88
N GLU A 494 -15.91 29.79 -16.30
CA GLU A 494 -15.53 31.03 -16.98
C GLU A 494 -14.01 31.25 -16.86
N VAL A 495 -13.35 31.66 -17.95
CA VAL A 495 -11.91 31.98 -17.93
C VAL A 495 -11.74 33.43 -17.51
N ILE A 496 -11.18 33.65 -16.33
CA ILE A 496 -10.97 34.96 -15.71
C ILE A 496 -9.53 35.46 -15.84
N GLY A 497 -8.57 34.60 -16.15
CA GLY A 497 -7.18 35.00 -16.38
C GLY A 497 -6.46 34.03 -17.29
N LEU A 498 -5.55 34.56 -18.11
CA LEU A 498 -4.78 33.82 -19.09
C LEU A 498 -3.37 34.40 -19.15
N GLN A 499 -2.35 33.57 -19.02
CA GLN A 499 -0.95 33.97 -19.17
C GLN A 499 -0.13 32.80 -19.70
N VAL A 500 0.75 33.05 -20.67
CA VAL A 500 1.81 32.09 -21.01
C VAL A 500 3.11 32.60 -20.42
N ASP A 501 3.77 31.77 -19.63
CA ASP A 501 5.03 32.13 -19.02
C ASP A 501 6.22 31.92 -19.97
N SER A 502 7.35 32.52 -19.61
CA SER A 502 8.62 32.43 -20.35
C SER A 502 9.10 30.99 -20.62
N HIS A 503 8.60 30.01 -19.86
CA HIS A 503 8.93 28.58 -19.99
C HIS A 503 7.90 27.79 -20.81
N GLY A 504 6.89 28.46 -21.37
CA GLY A 504 5.81 27.81 -22.12
C GLY A 504 4.84 27.04 -21.23
N VAL A 505 4.65 27.46 -19.97
CA VAL A 505 3.51 27.03 -19.15
C VAL A 505 2.35 27.99 -19.40
N LEU A 506 1.22 27.41 -19.75
CA LEU A 506 -0.04 28.11 -19.90
C LEU A 506 -0.75 28.13 -18.55
N TRP A 507 -0.83 29.32 -17.97
CA TRP A 507 -1.57 29.59 -16.76
C TRP A 507 -3.00 30.03 -17.12
N THR A 508 -3.98 29.44 -16.45
CA THR A 508 -5.39 29.82 -16.57
C THR A 508 -5.99 30.00 -15.20
N ALA A 509 -6.64 31.14 -14.95
CA ALA A 509 -7.52 31.30 -13.80
C ALA A 509 -8.96 31.07 -14.27
N LEU A 510 -9.67 30.19 -13.57
CA LEU A 510 -10.98 29.69 -13.93
C LEU A 510 -11.95 29.96 -12.78
N SER A 511 -13.09 30.57 -13.06
CA SER A 511 -14.18 30.78 -12.11
C SER A 511 -15.29 29.77 -12.37
N SER A 512 -15.82 29.13 -11.32
CA SER A 512 -16.98 28.24 -11.44
C SER A 512 -18.14 28.78 -10.64
N SER A 513 -19.37 28.64 -11.15
CA SER A 513 -20.58 29.05 -10.43
C SER A 513 -20.82 28.24 -9.15
N ALA A 514 -20.23 27.03 -9.04
CA ALA A 514 -20.48 26.09 -7.94
C ALA A 514 -19.36 26.09 -6.87
N GLY A 515 -18.23 26.76 -7.10
CA GLY A 515 -17.02 26.59 -6.30
C GLY A 515 -16.11 27.82 -6.23
N PRO A 516 -14.99 27.73 -5.49
CA PRO A 516 -13.95 28.75 -5.55
C PRO A 516 -13.36 28.82 -6.97
N ALA A 517 -12.82 29.99 -7.32
CA ALA A 517 -11.99 30.09 -8.51
C ALA A 517 -10.71 29.25 -8.34
N GLU A 518 -10.19 28.71 -9.44
CA GLU A 518 -9.02 27.85 -9.47
C GLU A 518 -7.99 28.41 -10.44
N LEU A 519 -6.73 28.46 -10.02
CA LEU A 519 -5.59 28.66 -10.90
C LEU A 519 -5.12 27.29 -11.39
N LYS A 520 -4.90 27.14 -12.70
CA LYS A 520 -4.37 25.92 -13.30
C LYS A 520 -3.16 26.24 -14.15
N ALA A 521 -2.19 25.35 -14.13
CA ALA A 521 -1.02 25.38 -15.00
C ALA A 521 -1.11 24.22 -15.99
N TRP A 522 -0.86 24.50 -17.26
CA TRP A 522 -0.91 23.53 -18.34
C TRP A 522 0.40 23.61 -19.13
N SER A 523 0.85 22.48 -19.66
CA SER A 523 1.80 22.53 -20.77
C SER A 523 1.09 23.01 -22.04
N LEU A 524 1.82 23.58 -23.00
CA LEU A 524 1.27 23.92 -24.33
C LEU A 524 0.75 22.70 -25.12
N ASN A 525 1.00 21.49 -24.65
CA ASN A 525 0.47 20.24 -25.20
C ASN A 525 -0.86 19.82 -24.54
N GLY A 526 -1.39 20.60 -23.58
CA GLY A 526 -2.65 20.31 -22.89
C GLY A 526 -2.53 19.47 -21.63
N THR A 527 -1.34 19.00 -21.27
CA THR A 527 -1.12 18.28 -20.00
C THR A 527 -1.25 19.23 -18.81
N LEU A 528 -2.18 18.94 -17.90
CA LEU A 528 -2.34 19.67 -16.62
C LEU A 528 -1.11 19.43 -15.73
N ARG A 529 -0.47 20.51 -15.29
CA ARG A 529 0.70 20.51 -14.38
C ARG A 529 0.33 20.74 -12.92
N GLY A 530 -0.73 21.50 -12.66
CA GLY A 530 -1.15 21.80 -11.29
C GLY A 530 -2.47 22.55 -11.21
N THR A 531 -3.08 22.55 -10.02
CA THR A 531 -4.31 23.27 -9.71
C THR A 531 -4.22 23.83 -8.29
N TRP A 532 -4.52 25.11 -8.12
CA TRP A 532 -4.48 25.82 -6.85
C TRP A 532 -5.79 26.56 -6.64
N ALA A 533 -6.39 26.43 -5.46
CA ALA A 533 -7.59 27.18 -5.12
C ALA A 533 -7.25 28.67 -4.88
N LEU A 534 -8.04 29.57 -5.47
CA LEU A 534 -7.95 31.00 -5.23
C LEU A 534 -8.85 31.42 -4.04
N PRO A 535 -8.58 32.57 -3.40
CA PRO A 535 -9.41 33.10 -2.34
C PRO A 535 -10.90 33.16 -2.70
N LYS A 536 -11.73 32.65 -1.78
CA LYS A 536 -13.20 32.64 -1.93
C LYS A 536 -13.77 34.06 -1.86
N ARG A 537 -14.96 34.24 -2.47
CA ARG A 537 -15.75 35.49 -2.42
C ARG A 537 -15.04 36.73 -3.00
N ARG A 538 -14.17 36.51 -3.99
CA ARG A 538 -13.49 37.56 -4.76
C ARG A 538 -14.11 37.68 -6.15
N GLN A 539 -14.09 38.88 -6.70
CA GLN A 539 -14.54 39.12 -8.07
C GLN A 539 -13.29 39.39 -8.91
N TRP A 540 -12.73 38.30 -9.42
CA TRP A 540 -11.52 38.35 -10.24
C TRP A 540 -11.78 39.11 -11.54
N VAL A 541 -10.84 39.96 -11.89
CA VAL A 541 -10.85 40.79 -13.09
C VAL A 541 -10.17 40.04 -14.23
N PRO A 542 -10.68 40.14 -15.48
CA PRO A 542 -10.02 39.65 -16.68
C PRO A 542 -8.54 40.00 -16.76
N GLY A 543 -7.67 39.00 -16.67
CA GLY A 543 -6.23 39.19 -16.83
C GLY A 543 -5.36 38.46 -15.82
N MET A 544 -4.09 38.31 -16.16
CA MET A 544 -3.10 37.71 -15.29
C MET A 544 -1.71 38.20 -15.71
N CYS A 545 -0.77 38.20 -14.77
CA CYS A 545 0.62 38.59 -15.02
C CYS A 545 1.56 37.53 -14.47
N GLU A 546 2.52 37.06 -15.26
CA GLU A 546 3.64 36.26 -14.73
C GLU A 546 4.53 37.16 -13.90
N LEU A 547 4.94 36.74 -12.70
CA LEU A 547 6.00 37.35 -11.90
C LEU A 547 7.04 36.27 -11.58
N SER A 548 8.31 36.62 -11.39
CA SER A 548 9.46 35.70 -11.32
C SER A 548 9.28 34.36 -10.57
N ARG A 549 8.39 34.26 -9.57
CA ARG A 549 8.07 33.02 -8.84
C ARG A 549 6.56 32.75 -8.71
N GLY A 550 5.75 33.28 -9.60
CA GLY A 550 4.31 33.07 -9.56
C GLY A 550 3.50 33.89 -10.55
N VAL A 551 2.24 34.12 -10.19
CA VAL A 551 1.31 34.89 -11.01
C VAL A 551 0.60 35.93 -10.16
N VAL A 552 0.37 37.09 -10.74
CA VAL A 552 -0.44 38.15 -10.14
C VAL A 552 -1.82 38.13 -10.78
N LEU A 553 -2.84 38.18 -9.95
CA LEU A 553 -4.24 38.30 -10.32
C LEU A 553 -4.82 39.57 -9.70
N ALA A 554 -5.90 40.07 -10.27
CA ALA A 554 -6.55 41.28 -9.81
C ALA A 554 -7.98 41.00 -9.35
N ASP A 555 -8.36 41.55 -8.21
CA ASP A 555 -9.73 41.55 -7.67
C ASP A 555 -10.33 42.94 -7.86
N SER A 556 -11.57 43.00 -8.32
CA SER A 556 -12.28 44.26 -8.56
C SER A 556 -12.74 44.95 -7.27
N GLY A 557 -12.57 44.30 -6.11
CA GLY A 557 -12.97 44.82 -4.80
C GLY A 557 -14.37 44.38 -4.33
N GLY A 558 -15.07 43.56 -5.12
CA GLY A 558 -16.35 42.92 -4.77
C GLY A 558 -17.57 43.86 -4.61
N SER A 559 -18.77 43.29 -4.74
CA SER A 559 -20.06 44.03 -4.71
C SER A 559 -20.60 44.35 -3.32
N THR A 560 -20.04 43.74 -2.27
CA THR A 560 -20.51 43.91 -0.89
C THR A 560 -19.53 44.80 -0.12
N SER A 561 -19.94 46.06 0.08
CA SER A 561 -19.35 47.06 0.98
C SER A 561 -17.91 47.53 0.71
N GLY A 562 -17.68 48.18 -0.44
CA GLY A 562 -16.62 49.18 -0.57
C GLY A 562 -15.18 48.68 -0.52
N GLY A 563 -14.92 47.41 -0.86
CA GLY A 563 -13.56 46.92 -1.02
C GLY A 563 -12.86 47.67 -2.15
N ALA A 564 -11.67 48.19 -1.89
CA ALA A 564 -10.82 48.73 -2.95
C ALA A 564 -10.32 47.57 -3.84
N PRO A 565 -10.15 47.79 -5.15
CA PRO A 565 -9.44 46.84 -6.00
C PRO A 565 -8.08 46.45 -5.40
N GLN A 566 -7.73 45.17 -5.50
CA GLN A 566 -6.53 44.60 -4.90
C GLN A 566 -5.82 43.69 -5.89
N LEU A 567 -4.50 43.75 -5.93
CA LEU A 567 -3.69 42.75 -6.60
C LEU A 567 -3.35 41.61 -5.62
N TRP A 568 -3.22 40.40 -6.15
CA TRP A 568 -2.95 39.18 -5.41
C TRP A 568 -1.81 38.45 -6.06
N HIS A 569 -0.71 38.29 -5.32
CA HIS A 569 0.41 37.48 -5.77
C HIS A 569 0.21 36.04 -5.29
N VAL A 570 0.09 35.14 -6.25
CA VAL A 570 -0.03 33.69 -6.06
C VAL A 570 1.31 33.07 -6.40
N GLN A 571 1.92 32.37 -5.46
CA GLN A 571 3.19 31.66 -5.66
C GLN A 571 2.98 30.15 -5.75
N PRO A 572 2.48 29.65 -6.90
CA PRO A 572 2.33 28.23 -7.10
C PRO A 572 3.71 27.57 -7.07
N GLN A 573 3.93 26.64 -6.14
CA GLN A 573 5.10 25.78 -6.21
C GLN A 573 4.84 24.76 -7.31
N LEU A 574 5.37 25.02 -8.50
CA LEU A 574 5.60 23.99 -9.52
C LEU A 574 6.72 23.07 -9.01
N LEU A 575 6.43 22.20 -8.06
CA LEU A 575 7.14 20.93 -7.83
C LEU A 575 7.30 20.21 -9.19
N GLY A 576 8.31 19.36 -9.32
CA GLY A 576 8.80 18.89 -10.62
C GLY A 576 10.10 19.63 -10.94
N PRO A 577 11.08 18.98 -11.59
CA PRO A 577 12.30 19.66 -11.95
C PRO A 577 11.92 20.82 -12.89
N THR A 578 12.01 22.05 -12.38
CA THR A 578 12.27 23.18 -13.25
C THR A 578 13.50 22.76 -14.04
N ASP A 579 13.33 22.53 -15.33
CA ASP A 579 14.37 22.07 -16.24
C ASP A 579 15.40 23.20 -16.44
N GLU A 580 15.98 23.71 -15.35
CA GLU A 580 17.19 24.55 -15.32
C GLU A 580 18.35 23.82 -16.01
N ARG A 581 18.24 22.51 -16.26
CA ARG A 581 19.17 21.76 -17.09
C ARG A 581 18.99 21.93 -18.59
N GLN A 582 17.88 22.46 -19.10
CA GLN A 582 17.73 22.70 -20.55
C GLN A 582 18.16 24.10 -20.99
N SER A 583 18.14 25.10 -20.10
CA SER A 583 18.67 26.44 -20.45
C SER A 583 20.18 26.42 -20.72
N SER A 584 20.94 25.53 -20.09
CA SER A 584 22.38 25.37 -20.34
C SER A 584 22.71 24.65 -21.66
N VAL A 585 21.81 23.81 -22.18
CA VAL A 585 22.04 23.06 -23.44
C VAL A 585 21.90 23.96 -24.67
N THR A 586 21.00 24.95 -24.63
CA THR A 586 20.92 25.98 -25.68
C THR A 586 22.11 26.94 -25.68
N GLU A 587 22.73 27.20 -24.52
CA GLU A 587 23.93 28.02 -24.41
C GLU A 587 25.21 27.29 -24.88
N THR A 588 25.21 25.95 -24.87
CA THR A 588 26.34 25.17 -25.42
C THR A 588 26.27 25.00 -26.94
N LEU A 589 25.07 25.02 -27.53
CA LEU A 589 24.89 24.90 -28.99
C LEU A 589 25.12 26.23 -29.74
N SER A 590 24.96 27.38 -29.09
CA SER A 590 25.28 28.69 -29.69
C SER A 590 26.78 29.05 -29.65
N ARG A 591 27.61 28.24 -28.99
CA ARG A 591 29.09 28.37 -29.02
C ARG A 591 29.78 27.39 -29.97
N VAL A 592 29.02 26.52 -30.64
CA VAL A 592 29.55 25.49 -31.57
C VAL A 592 29.06 25.68 -33.01
N MET A 593 28.23 26.70 -33.27
CA MET A 593 27.97 27.26 -34.60
C MET A 593 28.49 28.69 -34.62
#